data_AF-A0A958QDH0-F1
#
_entry.id   AF-A0A958QDH0-F1
#
_cell.length_a   1.000
_cell.length_b   1.000
_cell.length_c   1.000
_cell.angle_alpha   90.00
_cell.angle_beta   90.00
_cell.angle_gamma   90.00
#
_symmetry.space_group_name_H-M   'P 1'
#
loop_
_entity.id
_entity.type
_entity.pdbx_description
1 polymer ?
#
loop_
_entity_poly.entity_id
_entity_poly.type
_entity_poly.pdbx_seq_one_letter_code
_entity_poly.pdbx_strand_id
1 'polypeptide(L)'
;MGTLRKLTASLKANFEWIVNQVENHEALINSAVCEIQQAQARAKVQLKSVHRDGERLRSNLAGFEESSKQWKERAIKCRELDPDRALECLRRMRADDQEVVALKRQCQEHEALENQLQRDLILIQERLDTLKRKRNLLRTRQSR
;
A
#
# COMPACT_ATOMS: atom_id res chain seq x y z
N MET A 1 1.12 8.11 7.68
CA MET A 1 2.07 8.69 6.71
C MET A 1 3.53 8.77 7.19
N GLY A 2 3.83 8.96 8.48
CA GLY A 2 5.20 9.21 8.94
C GLY A 2 6.05 8.01 9.38
N THR A 3 5.52 6.79 9.50
CA THR A 3 6.24 5.68 10.17
C THR A 3 7.14 4.87 9.24
N LEU A 4 6.69 4.58 8.02
CA LEU A 4 7.46 3.74 7.08
C LEU A 4 8.61 4.50 6.42
N ARG A 5 8.40 5.78 6.08
CA ARG A 5 9.49 6.65 5.60
C ARG A 5 10.53 6.93 6.71
N LYS A 6 10.11 6.95 7.98
CA LYS A 6 11.02 6.99 9.12
C LYS A 6 11.77 5.67 9.31
N LEU A 7 11.11 4.51 9.09
CA LEU A 7 11.74 3.19 9.11
C LEU A 7 12.79 3.05 8.00
N THR A 8 12.50 3.46 6.76
CA THR A 8 13.49 3.40 5.67
C THR A 8 14.65 4.39 5.88
N ALA A 9 14.38 5.57 6.43
CA ALA A 9 15.41 6.54 6.81
C ALA A 9 16.30 6.06 7.96
N SER A 10 15.72 5.45 9.01
CA SER A 10 16.49 4.88 10.13
C SER A 10 17.31 3.67 9.71
N LEU A 11 16.81 2.85 8.78
CA LEU A 11 17.53 1.72 8.22
C LEU A 11 18.76 2.14 7.37
N LYS A 12 18.72 3.32 6.74
CA LYS A 12 19.89 3.92 6.07
C LYS A 12 20.95 4.36 7.09
N ALA A 13 20.54 5.03 8.17
CA ALA A 13 21.45 5.57 9.18
C ALA A 13 22.23 4.49 9.95
N ASN A 14 21.61 3.33 10.24
CA ASN A 14 22.29 2.25 10.97
C ASN A 14 23.40 1.55 10.17
N PHE A 15 23.53 1.77 8.85
CA PHE A 15 24.53 1.08 8.04
C PHE A 15 25.93 1.70 8.11
N GLU A 16 26.02 3.03 8.17
CA GLU A 16 27.30 3.74 8.20
C GLU A 16 28.09 3.41 9.48
N TRP A 17 27.39 3.08 10.58
CA TRP A 17 28.03 2.72 11.85
C TRP A 17 28.49 1.25 11.92
N ILE A 18 27.77 0.31 11.29
CA ILE A 18 28.10 -1.14 11.32
C ILE A 18 29.45 -1.46 10.64
N VAL A 19 29.97 -0.57 9.78
CA VAL A 19 31.23 -0.79 9.07
C VAL A 19 32.47 -0.55 9.94
N ASN A 20 32.37 0.11 11.10
CA ASN A 20 33.54 0.72 11.75
C ASN A 20 34.01 0.17 13.11
N GLN A 21 33.47 -0.94 13.65
CA GLN A 21 34.03 -1.53 14.90
C GLN A 21 34.01 -3.07 14.93
N VAL A 22 35.21 -3.64 14.96
CA VAL A 22 35.51 -5.06 14.71
C VAL A 22 35.23 -6.00 15.89
N GLU A 23 35.07 -5.52 17.11
CA GLU A 23 35.06 -6.40 18.30
C GLU A 23 33.70 -6.99 18.71
N ASN A 24 32.56 -6.54 18.15
CA ASN A 24 31.24 -7.01 18.59
C ASN A 24 30.22 -7.24 17.45
N HIS A 25 30.71 -7.59 16.26
CA HIS A 25 29.90 -7.66 15.04
C HIS A 25 28.77 -8.70 15.06
N GLU A 26 28.93 -9.84 15.73
CA GLU A 26 27.89 -10.89 15.70
C GLU A 26 26.61 -10.47 16.40
N ALA A 27 26.73 -9.93 17.63
CA ALA A 27 25.57 -9.46 18.39
C ALA A 27 24.85 -8.32 17.66
N LEU A 28 25.61 -7.36 17.11
CA LEU A 28 25.06 -6.24 16.35
C LEU A 28 24.34 -6.69 15.07
N ILE A 29 24.93 -7.62 14.31
CA ILE A 29 24.30 -8.14 13.09
C ILE A 29 23.05 -8.97 13.41
N ASN A 30 23.07 -9.75 14.49
CA ASN A 30 21.89 -10.49 14.94
C ASN A 30 20.76 -9.55 15.37
N SER A 31 21.07 -8.47 16.09
CA SER A 31 20.10 -7.43 16.44
C SER A 31 19.51 -6.78 15.19
N ALA A 32 20.36 -6.35 14.26
CA ALA A 32 19.93 -5.71 13.01
C ALA A 32 19.05 -6.65 12.15
N VAL A 33 19.39 -7.94 12.08
CA VAL A 33 18.57 -8.95 11.39
C VAL A 33 17.20 -9.07 12.07
N CYS A 34 17.14 -9.12 13.39
CA CYS A 34 15.88 -9.21 14.14
C CYS A 34 15.02 -7.95 13.91
N GLU A 35 15.60 -6.76 14.03
CA GLU A 35 14.91 -5.49 13.80
C GLU A 35 14.32 -5.40 12.39
N ILE A 36 15.08 -5.80 11.38
CA ILE A 36 14.61 -5.78 9.99
C ILE A 36 13.52 -6.83 9.75
N GLN A 37 13.62 -8.02 10.36
CA GLN A 37 12.54 -9.01 10.31
C GLN A 37 11.25 -8.48 10.93
N GLN A 38 11.34 -7.78 12.07
CA GLN A 38 10.18 -7.16 12.70
C GLN A 38 9.60 -6.04 11.82
N ALA A 39 10.44 -5.18 11.25
CA ALA A 39 10.02 -4.14 10.33
C ALA A 39 9.32 -4.73 9.10
N GLN A 40 9.86 -5.82 8.54
CA GLN A 40 9.27 -6.55 7.43
C GLN A 40 7.90 -7.13 7.78
N ALA A 41 7.77 -7.76 8.96
CA ALA A 41 6.49 -8.32 9.41
C ALA A 41 5.42 -7.23 9.55
N ARG A 42 5.77 -6.10 10.17
CA ARG A 42 4.86 -4.94 10.29
C ARG A 42 4.47 -4.38 8.92
N ALA A 43 5.43 -4.25 7.99
CA ALA A 43 5.17 -3.79 6.64
C ALA A 43 4.24 -4.74 5.86
N LYS A 44 4.40 -6.06 6.00
CA LYS A 44 3.48 -7.07 5.41
C LYS A 44 2.04 -6.91 5.92
N VAL A 45 1.86 -6.71 7.23
CA VAL A 45 0.54 -6.50 7.82
C VAL A 45 -0.09 -5.21 7.29
N GLN A 46 0.69 -4.12 7.26
CA GLN A 46 0.23 -2.84 6.73
C GLN A 46 -0.19 -2.96 5.26
N LEU A 47 0.62 -3.62 4.43
CA LEU A 47 0.31 -3.82 3.01
C LEU A 47 -0.99 -4.60 2.83
N LYS A 48 -1.24 -5.63 3.64
CA LYS A 48 -2.51 -6.38 3.59
C LYS A 48 -3.72 -5.51 3.94
N SER A 49 -3.58 -4.64 4.95
CA SER A 49 -4.65 -3.70 5.31
C SER A 49 -4.94 -2.73 4.17
N VAL A 50 -3.89 -2.13 3.62
CA VAL A 50 -3.99 -1.20 2.50
C VAL A 50 -4.63 -1.90 1.30
N HIS A 51 -4.18 -3.09 0.93
CA HIS A 51 -4.77 -3.86 -0.17
C HIS A 51 -6.30 -4.03 0.00
N ARG A 52 -6.75 -4.43 1.19
CA ARG A 52 -8.18 -4.58 1.52
C ARG A 52 -8.95 -3.26 1.42
N ASP A 53 -8.37 -2.17 1.91
CA ASP A 53 -8.97 -0.85 1.80
C ASP A 53 -9.11 -0.43 0.32
N GLY A 54 -8.11 -0.74 -0.51
CA GLY A 54 -8.14 -0.54 -1.95
C GLY A 54 -9.21 -1.38 -2.66
N GLU A 55 -9.41 -2.63 -2.26
CA GLU A 55 -10.50 -3.47 -2.77
C GLU A 55 -11.88 -2.87 -2.45
N ARG A 56 -12.07 -2.37 -1.22
CA ARG A 56 -13.31 -1.70 -0.82
C ARG A 56 -13.57 -0.43 -1.65
N LEU A 57 -12.54 0.39 -1.88
CA LEU A 57 -12.66 1.59 -2.71
C LEU A 57 -13.06 1.24 -4.16
N ARG A 58 -12.42 0.23 -4.75
CA ARG A 58 -12.76 -0.25 -6.10
C ARG A 58 -14.16 -0.84 -6.18
N SER A 59 -14.59 -1.57 -5.16
CA SER A 59 -15.96 -2.11 -5.07
C SER A 59 -17.00 -1.00 -4.99
N ASN A 60 -16.77 0.02 -4.16
CA ASN A 60 -17.66 1.18 -4.07
C ASN A 60 -17.73 1.93 -5.40
N LEU A 61 -16.58 2.16 -6.05
CA LEU A 61 -16.51 2.80 -7.36
C LEU A 61 -17.36 2.04 -8.39
N ALA A 62 -17.20 0.72 -8.47
CA ALA A 62 -17.99 -0.11 -9.38
C ALA A 62 -19.50 -0.03 -9.07
N GLY A 63 -19.87 0.04 -7.80
CA GLY A 63 -21.26 0.21 -7.37
C GLY A 63 -21.89 1.52 -7.86
N PHE A 64 -21.18 2.64 -7.70
CA PHE A 64 -21.67 3.94 -8.19
C PHE A 64 -21.68 4.04 -9.71
N GLU A 65 -20.68 3.47 -10.40
CA GLU A 65 -20.68 3.42 -11.88
C GLU A 65 -21.88 2.62 -12.41
N GLU A 66 -22.23 1.52 -11.76
CA GLU A 66 -23.39 0.72 -12.12
C GLU A 66 -24.71 1.43 -11.79
N SER A 67 -24.80 2.05 -10.61
CA SER A 67 -25.96 2.88 -10.22
C SER A 67 -26.22 4.00 -11.23
N SER A 68 -25.17 4.73 -11.63
CA SER A 68 -25.26 5.79 -12.65
C SER A 68 -25.81 5.27 -13.98
N LYS A 69 -25.32 4.12 -14.47
CA LYS A 69 -25.84 3.48 -15.69
C LYS A 69 -27.33 3.13 -15.55
N GLN A 70 -27.73 2.55 -14.43
CA GLN A 70 -29.13 2.19 -14.19
C GLN A 70 -30.04 3.41 -14.15
N TRP A 71 -29.60 4.51 -13.54
CA TRP A 71 -30.37 5.76 -13.56
C TRP A 71 -30.50 6.35 -14.96
N LYS A 72 -29.44 6.27 -15.76
CA LYS A 72 -29.47 6.69 -17.17
C LYS A 72 -30.50 5.88 -17.97
N GLU A 73 -30.49 4.56 -17.83
CA GLU A 73 -31.45 3.69 -18.50
C GLU A 73 -32.90 3.96 -18.07
N ARG A 74 -33.12 4.16 -16.76
CA ARG A 74 -34.45 4.52 -16.23
C ARG A 74 -34.93 5.86 -16.77
N ALA A 75 -34.06 6.86 -16.83
CA ALA A 75 -34.39 8.17 -17.39
C ALA A 75 -34.85 8.06 -18.85
N ILE A 76 -34.15 7.26 -19.67
CA ILE A 76 -34.51 7.03 -21.08
C ILE A 76 -35.88 6.37 -21.20
N LYS A 77 -36.16 5.35 -20.37
CA LYS A 77 -37.44 4.61 -20.40
C LYS A 77 -38.63 5.47 -19.96
N CYS A 78 -38.44 6.35 -18.98
CA CYS A 78 -39.53 7.16 -18.42
C CYS A 78 -39.79 8.46 -19.19
N ARG A 79 -38.87 8.93 -20.05
CA ARG A 79 -38.90 10.28 -20.64
C ARG A 79 -40.20 10.65 -21.38
N GLU A 80 -40.87 9.69 -22.01
CA GLU A 80 -42.08 9.94 -22.83
C GLU A 80 -43.36 9.84 -22.02
N LEU A 81 -43.36 9.06 -20.93
CA LEU A 81 -44.51 8.81 -20.08
C LEU A 81 -44.56 9.75 -18.86
N ASP A 82 -43.39 10.07 -18.30
CA ASP A 82 -43.23 10.82 -17.06
C ASP A 82 -41.90 11.61 -17.10
N PRO A 83 -41.92 12.83 -17.68
CA PRO A 83 -40.73 13.64 -17.85
C PRO A 83 -40.14 14.12 -16.51
N ASP A 84 -40.96 14.35 -15.49
CA ASP A 84 -40.50 14.77 -14.16
C ASP A 84 -39.69 13.66 -13.48
N ARG A 85 -40.17 12.42 -13.56
CA ARG A 85 -39.42 11.25 -13.08
C ARG A 85 -38.12 11.02 -13.85
N ALA A 86 -38.11 11.29 -15.16
CA ALA A 86 -36.88 11.22 -15.95
C ALA A 86 -35.85 12.27 -15.48
N LEU A 87 -36.29 13.49 -15.16
CA LEU A 87 -35.42 14.52 -14.59
C LEU A 87 -34.86 14.13 -13.22
N GLU A 88 -35.66 13.51 -12.35
CA GLU A 88 -35.16 12.99 -11.07
C GLU A 88 -34.11 11.89 -11.25
N CYS A 89 -34.32 10.97 -12.20
CA CYS A 89 -33.33 9.95 -12.52
C CYS A 89 -32.00 10.57 -12.98
N LEU A 90 -32.06 11.61 -13.82
CA LEU A 90 -30.87 12.35 -14.24
C LEU A 90 -30.18 13.09 -13.08
N ARG A 91 -30.94 13.62 -12.11
CA ARG A 91 -30.36 14.23 -10.91
C ARG A 91 -29.59 13.21 -10.08
N ARG A 92 -30.14 12.02 -9.88
CA ARG A 92 -29.47 10.93 -9.14
C ARG A 92 -28.24 10.41 -9.88
N MET A 93 -28.34 10.22 -11.20
CA MET A 93 -27.19 9.87 -12.05
C MET A 93 -26.05 10.86 -11.89
N ARG A 94 -26.34 12.17 -11.90
CA ARG A 94 -25.32 13.21 -11.72
C ARG A 94 -24.67 13.17 -10.34
N ALA A 95 -25.41 12.84 -9.29
CA ALA A 95 -24.84 12.67 -7.96
C ALA A 95 -23.89 11.45 -7.92
N ASP A 96 -24.31 10.33 -8.49
CA ASP A 96 -23.46 9.13 -8.61
C ASP A 96 -22.21 9.42 -9.46
N ASP A 97 -22.33 10.16 -10.56
CA ASP A 97 -21.18 10.54 -11.41
C ASP A 97 -20.17 11.42 -10.65
N GLN A 98 -20.63 12.31 -9.77
CA GLN A 98 -19.75 13.11 -8.92
C GLN A 98 -18.96 12.23 -7.93
N GLU A 99 -19.63 11.26 -7.30
CA GLU A 99 -18.99 10.28 -6.43
C GLU A 99 -18.01 9.39 -7.19
N VAL A 100 -18.34 8.97 -8.41
CA VAL A 100 -17.44 8.21 -9.29
C VAL A 100 -16.14 8.98 -9.55
N VAL A 101 -16.23 10.28 -9.86
CA VAL A 101 -15.04 11.12 -10.10
C VAL A 101 -14.17 11.22 -8.84
N ALA A 102 -14.79 11.43 -7.67
CA ALA A 102 -14.08 11.51 -6.40
C ALA A 102 -13.39 10.17 -6.06
N LEU A 103 -14.12 9.06 -6.17
CA LEU A 103 -13.61 7.71 -5.90
C LEU A 103 -12.52 7.28 -6.88
N LYS A 104 -12.60 7.65 -8.16
CA LYS A 104 -11.53 7.40 -9.13
C LYS A 104 -10.21 8.02 -8.70
N ARG A 105 -10.25 9.28 -8.26
CA ARG A 105 -9.06 9.97 -7.75
C ARG A 105 -8.52 9.27 -6.49
N GLN A 106 -9.38 8.94 -5.54
CA GLN A 106 -8.97 8.22 -4.33
C GLN A 106 -8.35 6.85 -4.64
N CYS A 107 -8.93 6.10 -5.58
CA CYS A 107 -8.37 4.82 -6.04
C CYS A 107 -6.96 5.00 -6.62
N GLN A 108 -6.73 6.02 -7.44
CA GLN A 108 -5.41 6.30 -8.03
C GLN A 108 -4.37 6.66 -6.96
N GLU A 109 -4.73 7.55 -6.03
CA GLU A 109 -3.85 7.93 -4.91
C GLU A 109 -3.52 6.72 -4.02
N HIS A 110 -4.52 5.88 -3.76
CA HIS A 110 -4.37 4.66 -2.98
C HIS A 110 -3.51 3.60 -3.68
N GLU A 111 -3.68 3.42 -4.99
CA GLU A 111 -2.86 2.52 -5.79
C GLU A 111 -1.39 2.96 -5.81
N ALA A 112 -1.12 4.25 -5.92
CA ALA A 112 0.23 4.79 -5.83
C ALA A 112 0.88 4.48 -4.47
N LEU A 113 0.12 4.61 -3.37
CA LEU A 113 0.55 4.26 -2.02
C LEU A 113 0.83 2.75 -1.89
N GLU A 114 -0.09 1.91 -2.36
CA GLU A 114 0.08 0.45 -2.32
C GLU A 114 1.34 0.01 -3.07
N ASN A 115 1.55 0.54 -4.28
CA ASN A 115 2.74 0.28 -5.08
C ASN A 115 4.03 0.75 -4.39
N GLN A 116 3.99 1.88 -3.69
CA GLN A 116 5.14 2.32 -2.89
C GLN A 116 5.47 1.35 -1.76
N LEU A 117 4.45 0.89 -1.02
CA LEU A 117 4.64 -0.07 0.07
C LEU A 117 5.20 -1.41 -0.42
N GLN A 118 4.77 -1.87 -1.58
CA GLN A 118 5.31 -3.07 -2.21
C GLN A 118 6.79 -2.91 -2.54
N ARG A 119 7.19 -1.78 -3.15
CA ARG A 119 8.60 -1.48 -3.44
C ARG A 119 9.45 -1.41 -2.17
N ASP A 120 8.97 -0.73 -1.14
CA ASP A 120 9.68 -0.63 0.14
C ASP A 120 9.89 -2.02 0.78
N LEU A 121 8.91 -2.91 0.64
CA LEU A 121 8.99 -4.27 1.16
C LEU A 121 10.04 -5.14 0.43
N ILE A 122 10.18 -4.96 -0.89
CA ILE A 122 11.24 -5.59 -1.68
C ILE A 122 12.62 -5.12 -1.18
N LEU A 123 12.81 -3.81 -1.00
CA LEU A 123 14.07 -3.25 -0.48
C LEU A 123 14.41 -3.80 0.91
N ILE A 124 13.42 -3.91 1.80
CA ILE A 124 13.61 -4.50 3.14
C ILE A 124 14.05 -5.96 3.03
N GLN A 125 13.46 -6.72 2.10
CA GLN A 125 13.82 -8.13 1.87
C GLN A 125 15.25 -8.28 1.34
N GLU A 126 15.63 -7.52 0.32
CA GLU A 126 17.00 -7.52 -0.22
C GLU A 126 18.04 -7.18 0.85
N ARG A 127 17.70 -6.21 1.71
CA ARG A 127 18.54 -5.79 2.82
C ARG A 127 18.71 -6.89 3.87
N LEU A 128 17.61 -7.56 4.22
CA LEU A 128 17.62 -8.67 5.14
C LEU A 128 18.51 -9.82 4.62
N ASP A 129 18.41 -10.14 3.33
CA ASP A 129 19.20 -11.20 2.71
C ASP A 129 20.69 -10.87 2.66
N THR A 130 21.02 -9.59 2.45
CA THR A 130 22.40 -9.11 2.53
C THR A 130 22.98 -9.28 3.94
N LEU A 131 22.22 -8.91 4.97
CA LEU A 131 22.67 -9.04 6.37
C LEU A 131 22.79 -10.49 6.81
N LYS A 132 21.84 -11.35 6.42
CA LYS A 132 21.93 -12.81 6.65
C LYS A 132 23.18 -13.40 6.00
N ARG A 133 23.51 -13.00 4.76
CA ARG A 133 24.75 -13.43 4.08
C ARG A 133 25.99 -12.98 4.84
N LYS A 134 26.06 -11.71 5.26
CA LYS A 134 27.19 -11.19 6.07
C LYS A 134 27.34 -11.93 7.39
N ARG A 135 26.24 -12.17 8.11
CA ARG A 135 26.21 -12.96 9.34
C ARG A 135 26.81 -14.35 9.12
N ASN A 136 26.36 -15.05 8.07
CA ASN A 136 26.83 -16.40 7.78
C ASN A 136 28.34 -16.42 7.47
N LEU A 137 28.86 -15.42 6.75
CA LEU A 137 30.29 -15.29 6.49
C LEU A 137 31.12 -15.11 7.76
N LEU A 138 30.66 -14.28 8.71
CA LEU A 138 31.34 -14.07 9.98
C LEU A 138 31.35 -15.34 10.84
N ARG A 139 30.21 -16.03 10.92
CA ARG A 139 30.12 -17.30 11.66
C ARG A 139 31.09 -18.35 11.13
N THR A 140 31.22 -18.47 9.80
CA THR A 140 32.17 -19.39 9.15
C THR A 140 33.64 -19.02 9.41
N ARG A 141 33.94 -17.72 9.57
CA ARG A 141 35.30 -17.26 9.93
C ARG A 141 35.64 -17.56 11.38
N GLN A 142 34.68 -17.43 12.29
CA GLN A 142 34.87 -17.66 13.72
C GLN A 142 34.90 -19.15 14.09
N SER A 143 34.35 -20.01 13.23
CA SER A 143 34.43 -21.47 13.36
C SER A 143 35.70 -22.09 12.79
N ARG A 144 36.60 -21.29 12.19
CA ARG A 144 37.93 -21.72 11.73
C ARG A 144 38.99 -21.24 12.72
#